data_AF-M2P5C8-F1
#
_entry.id   AF-M2P5C8-F1
#
_cell.length_a   1.000
_cell.length_b   1.000
_cell.length_c   1.000
_cell.angle_alpha   90.00
_cell.angle_beta   90.00
_cell.angle_gamma   90.00
#
_symmetry.space_group_name_H-M   'P 1'
#
loop_
_entity.id
_entity.type
_entity.pdbx_description
1 polymer ?
#
loop_
_entity_poly.entity_id
_entity_poly.type
_entity_poly.pdbx_seq_one_letter_code
_entity_poly.pdbx_strand_id
1 'polypeptide(L)' 'VFKMKANALIDDLFQKHIFGRTVARIYTIEYQKRGLPHMHLIIFLHRDDKLSIPERVDQVI' A
#
# COMPACT_ATOMS: atom_id res chain seq x y z
N VAL A 1 5.22 -17.88 0.43
CA VAL A 1 5.99 -16.61 0.40
C VAL A 1 5.11 -15.39 0.10
N PHE A 2 4.38 -15.32 -1.02
CA PHE A 2 3.57 -14.14 -1.38
C PHE A 2 2.67 -13.63 -0.25
N LYS A 3 1.82 -14.51 0.33
CA LYS A 3 0.92 -14.14 1.43
C LYS A 3 1.64 -13.55 2.65
N MET A 4 2.83 -14.06 2.98
CA MET A 4 3.63 -13.51 4.08
C MET A 4 4.11 -12.10 3.79
N LYS A 5 4.61 -11.85 2.56
CA LYS A 5 5.03 -10.51 2.12
C LYS A 5 3.84 -9.55 2.02
N ALA A 6 2.70 -10.02 1.52
CA ALA A 6 1.46 -9.26 1.50
C ALA A 6 1.05 -8.83 2.91
N ASN A 7 1.01 -9.76 3.87
CA ASN A 7 0.68 -9.44 5.25
C ASN A 7 1.67 -8.45 5.88
N ALA A 8 2.97 -8.60 5.62
CA ALA A 8 3.98 -7.67 6.09
C ALA A 8 3.77 -6.25 5.50
N LEU A 9 3.48 -6.15 4.20
CA LEU A 9 3.17 -4.87 3.57
C LEU A 9 1.91 -4.22 4.18
N ILE A 10 0.86 -5.01 4.43
CA ILE A 10 -0.36 -4.52 5.09
C ILE A 10 -0.04 -4.03 6.51
N ASP A 11 0.83 -4.72 7.26
CA ASP A 11 1.27 -4.30 8.59
C ASP A 11 2.03 -2.97 8.54
N ASP A 12 3.00 -2.84 7.64
CA ASP A 12 3.78 -1.61 7.46
C ASP A 12 2.87 -0.42 7.10
N LEU A 13 1.97 -0.60 6.13
CA LEU A 13 1.09 0.46 5.66
C LEU A 13 0.06 0.92 6.70
N PHE A 14 -0.49 -0.02 7.48
CA PHE A 14 -1.69 0.26 8.27
C PHE A 14 -1.54 0.14 9.78
N GLN A 15 -0.54 -0.60 10.27
CA GLN A 15 -0.20 -0.65 11.70
C GLN A 15 0.95 0.30 12.02
N LYS A 16 1.97 0.35 11.14
CA LYS A 16 3.12 1.24 11.31
C LYS A 16 2.94 2.61 10.66
N HIS A 17 1.86 2.78 9.89
CA HIS A 17 1.48 4.04 9.26
C HIS A 17 2.63 4.68 8.45
N ILE A 18 3.37 3.89 7.66
CA ILE A 18 4.55 4.41 6.93
C ILE A 18 4.22 5.53 5.93
N PHE A 19 2.97 5.62 5.46
CA PHE A 19 2.49 6.72 4.62
C PHE A 19 1.51 7.66 5.36
N GLY A 20 1.41 7.55 6.68
CA GLY A 20 0.48 8.29 7.53
C GLY A 20 -0.88 7.60 7.73
N ARG A 21 -1.87 8.37 8.18
CA ARG A 21 -3.21 7.85 8.52
C ARG A 21 -3.94 7.46 7.25
N THR A 22 -4.46 6.24 7.25
CA THR A 22 -5.30 5.71 6.17
C THR A 22 -6.77 5.79 6.55
N VAL A 23 -7.61 6.34 5.67
CA VAL A 23 -9.07 6.45 5.83
C VAL A 23 -9.79 5.25 5.23
N ALA A 24 -9.28 4.72 4.12
CA ALA A 24 -9.82 3.53 3.47
C ALA A 24 -8.74 2.79 2.68
N ARG A 25 -8.98 1.50 2.40
CA ARG A 25 -8.11 0.66 1.56
C ARG A 25 -8.95 -0.30 0.73
N ILE A 26 -8.49 -0.58 -0.48
CA ILE A 26 -9.07 -1.60 -1.36
C ILE A 26 -7.91 -2.39 -1.94
N TYR A 27 -7.99 -3.73 -1.88
CA TYR A 27 -7.02 -4.56 -2.57
C TYR A 27 -7.67 -5.79 -3.19
N THR A 28 -7.07 -6.25 -4.28
CA THR A 28 -7.38 -7.52 -4.93
C THR A 28 -6.09 -8.30 -5.13
N ILE A 29 -6.20 -9.62 -5.12
CA ILE A 29 -5.10 -10.51 -5.48
C ILE A 29 -5.55 -11.24 -6.75
N GLU A 30 -4.80 -11.03 -7.82
CA GLU A 30 -5.07 -11.61 -9.14
C GLU A 30 -3.90 -12.47 -9.57
N TYR A 31 -4.16 -13.44 -10.44
CA TYR A 31 -3.12 -14.31 -10.96
C TYR A 31 -2.73 -13.84 -12.36
N GLN A 32 -1.49 -13.36 -12.51
CA GLN A 32 -0.97 -12.95 -13.82
C GLN A 32 -0.79 -14.17 -14.75
N LYS A 33 -0.61 -13.92 -16.05
CA LYS A 33 -0.24 -14.97 -17.02
C LYS A 33 1.00 -15.69 -16.47
N ARG A 34 0.94 -17.02 -16.38
CA ARG A 34 1.87 -17.94 -15.68
C ARG A 34 1.59 -18.22 -14.18
N GLY A 35 0.43 -17.81 -13.66
CA GLY A 35 -0.08 -18.28 -12.37
C GLY A 35 0.61 -17.68 -11.14
N LEU A 36 1.32 -16.56 -11.29
CA LEU A 36 1.90 -15.84 -10.17
C LEU A 36 0.87 -14.87 -9.56
N PRO A 37 0.70 -14.88 -8.22
CA PRO A 37 -0.17 -13.92 -7.55
C PRO A 37 0.42 -12.51 -7.63
N HIS A 38 -0.43 -11.53 -7.90
CA HIS A 38 -0.15 -10.11 -7.99
C HIS A 38 -1.19 -9.35 -7.17
N MET A 39 -0.76 -8.37 -6.38
CA MET A 39 -1.65 -7.56 -5.56
C MET A 39 -1.84 -6.18 -6.19
N HIS A 40 -3.10 -5.80 -6.42
CA HIS A 40 -3.47 -4.41 -6.65
C HIS A 40 -3.91 -3.82 -5.32
N LEU A 41 -3.31 -2.71 -4.90
CA LEU A 41 -3.62 -2.04 -3.63
C LEU A 41 -3.82 -0.55 -3.87
N ILE A 42 -4.97 -0.04 -3.44
CA ILE A 42 -5.31 1.38 -3.44
C ILE A 42 -5.52 1.80 -1.98
N ILE A 43 -4.84 2.88 -1.59
CA ILE A 43 -4.93 3.47 -0.25
C ILE A 43 -5.48 4.90 -0.33
N PHE A 44 -6.36 5.25 0.59
CA PHE A 44 -6.91 6.58 0.74
C PHE A 44 -6.33 7.20 2.01
N LEU A 45 -5.39 8.13 1.86
CA LEU A 45 -4.75 8.81 2.98
C LEU A 45 -5.64 9.93 3.55
N HIS A 46 -5.48 10.18 4.84
CA HIS A 46 -6.08 11.35 5.49
C HIS A 46 -5.59 12.63 4.80
N ARG A 47 -6.44 13.67 4.80
CA ARG A 47 -6.17 14.91 4.05
C ARG A 47 -4.81 15.53 4.40
N ASP A 48 -4.46 15.56 5.67
CA ASP A 48 -3.21 16.18 6.14
C ASP A 48 -1.96 15.35 5.79
N ASP A 49 -2.15 14.05 5.60
CA ASP A 49 -1.06 13.10 5.33
C ASP A 49 -0.92 12.82 3.82
N LYS A 50 -1.72 13.49 2.98
CA LYS A 50 -1.59 13.37 1.51
C LYS A 50 -0.22 13.84 1.04
N LEU A 51 0.41 13.00 0.22
CA LEU A 51 1.64 13.28 -0.50
C LEU A 51 1.34 14.13 -1.75
N SER A 52 0.88 15.36 -1.54
CA SER A 52 0.34 16.23 -2.60
C SER A 52 1.39 17.01 -3.39
N ILE A 53 2.68 16.87 -3.05
CA ILE A 53 3.79 17.50 -3.76
C ILE A 53 4.86 16.44 -4.08
N PRO A 54 5.60 16.58 -5.20
CA PRO A 54 6.61 15.60 -5.62
C PRO A 54 7.64 15.30 -4.53
N GLU A 55 8.09 16.32 -3.79
CA GLU A 55 9.12 16.18 -2.76
C GLU A 55 8.66 15.27 -1.61
N ARG A 56 7.36 15.25 -1.31
CA ARG A 56 6.79 14.33 -0.30
C ARG A 56 6.69 12.90 -0.82
N VAL A 57 6.54 12.72 -2.13
CA VAL A 57 6.54 11.39 -2.76
C VAL A 57 7.97 10.82 -2.76
N ASP A 58 8.96 11.63 -3.13
CA ASP A 58 10.38 11.23 -3.17
C ASP A 58 10.96 10.90 -1.78
N GLN A 59 10.33 11.40 -0.70
CA GLN A 59 10.72 11.05 0.67
C GLN A 59 10.33 9.62 1.06
N VAL A 60 9.39 9.01 0.35
CA VAL A 60 8.80 7.72 0.74
C VAL A 60 8.90 6.63 -0.34
N ILE A 61 9.44 6.95 -1.53
CA ILE A 61 9.69 6.05 -2.66
C ILE A 61 11.16 6.14 -3.06
#